data_AF-A0A085WAE5-F1
#
_entry.id   AF-A0A085WAE5-F1
#
_cell.length_a   1.000
_cell.length_b   1.000
_cell.length_c   1.000
_cell.angle_alpha   90.00
_cell.angle_beta   90.00
_cell.angle_gamma   90.00
#
_symmetry.space_group_name_H-M   'P 1'
#
loop_
_entity.id
_entity.type
_entity.pdbx_description
1 polymer ?
#
loop_
_entity_poly.entity_id
_entity_poly.type
_entity_poly.pdbx_seq_one_letter_code
_entity_poly.pdbx_strand_id
1 'polypeptide(L)'
;MTLVDISDVALERAAAAARQAGVPLRVERVDVEEAPLPPGPYQLVLCMNFLWRPLFEAIPRVLEPGGLFVFAQPTRSNLQRNPHPSARFLLTGA
;
A
#
# COMPACT_ATOMS: atom_id res chain seq x y z
N MET A 1 -14.01 0.54 1.37
CA MET A 1 -12.55 0.42 1.12
C MET A 1 -11.88 -0.16 2.36
N THR A 2 -10.87 -1.02 2.20
CA THR A 2 -10.00 -1.48 3.28
C THR A 2 -8.63 -0.84 3.12
N LEU A 3 -8.07 -0.27 4.18
CA LEU A 3 -6.72 0.27 4.22
C LEU A 3 -5.90 -0.46 5.29
N VAL A 4 -4.70 -0.86 4.91
CA VAL A 4 -3.75 -1.56 5.76
C VAL A 4 -2.49 -0.71 5.90
N ASP A 5 -2.03 -0.54 7.14
CA ASP A 5 -0.75 0.10 7.48
C ASP A 5 -0.30 -0.41 8.85
N ILE A 6 1.00 -0.42 9.13
CA ILE A 6 1.54 -0.77 10.45
C ILE A 6 1.42 0.40 11.44
N SER A 7 1.33 1.63 10.93
CA SER A 7 1.34 2.87 11.69
C SER A 7 -0.06 3.26 12.17
N ASP A 8 -0.28 3.19 13.48
CA ASP A 8 -1.53 3.66 14.11
C ASP A 8 -1.83 5.12 13.74
N VAL A 9 -0.80 5.98 13.69
CA VAL A 9 -0.94 7.38 13.30
C VAL A 9 -1.45 7.54 11.86
N ALA A 10 -0.99 6.70 10.92
CA ALA A 10 -1.45 6.74 9.54
C ALA A 10 -2.92 6.28 9.43
N LEU A 11 -3.28 5.21 10.16
CA LEU A 11 -4.65 4.70 10.20
C LEU A 11 -5.63 5.71 10.80
N GLU A 12 -5.27 6.35 11.92
CA GLU A 12 -6.08 7.38 12.56
C GLU A 12 -6.34 8.56 11.61
N ARG A 13 -5.29 9.02 10.91
CA ARG A 13 -5.40 10.10 9.90
C ARG A 13 -6.30 9.70 8.75
N ALA A 14 -6.15 8.49 8.21
CA ALA A 14 -6.98 7.99 7.12
C ALA A 14 -8.45 7.87 7.54
N ALA A 15 -8.71 7.34 8.74
CA ALA A 15 -10.07 7.23 9.29
C ALA A 15 -10.69 8.61 9.52
N ALA A 16 -9.94 9.60 10.01
CA ALA A 16 -10.41 10.97 10.16
C ALA A 16 -10.76 11.61 8.80
N ALA A 17 -9.89 11.46 7.80
CA ALA A 17 -10.14 11.96 6.44
C ALA A 17 -11.38 11.31 5.81
N ALA A 18 -11.56 10.00 5.97
CA ALA A 18 -12.74 9.28 5.48
C ALA A 18 -14.03 9.77 6.14
N ARG A 19 -14.02 9.98 7.47
CA ARG A 19 -15.16 10.58 8.19
C ARG A 19 -15.50 11.97 7.68
N GLN A 20 -14.51 12.82 7.47
CA GLN A 20 -14.71 14.18 6.93
C GLN A 20 -15.27 14.16 5.52
N ALA A 21 -14.84 13.22 4.68
CA ALA A 21 -15.34 13.03 3.33
C ALA A 21 -16.69 12.29 3.25
N GLY A 22 -17.21 11.78 4.38
CA GLY A 22 -18.47 11.02 4.41
C GLY A 22 -18.40 9.67 3.70
N VAL A 23 -17.20 9.07 3.57
CA VAL A 23 -17.00 7.80 2.87
C VAL A 23 -16.68 6.65 3.84
N PRO A 24 -17.13 5.42 3.57
CA PRO A 24 -16.83 4.27 4.42
C PRO A 24 -15.39 3.77 4.21
N LEU A 25 -14.63 3.73 5.30
CA LEU A 25 -13.27 3.18 5.34
C LEU A 25 -13.13 2.20 6.51
N ARG A 26 -12.68 0.98 6.20
CA ARG A 26 -12.18 0.01 7.18
C ARG A 26 -10.66 0.16 7.25
N VAL A 27 -10.13 0.33 8.45
CA VAL A 27 -8.69 0.41 8.71
C VAL A 27 -8.26 -0.83 9.48
N GLU A 28 -7.13 -1.42 9.11
CA GLU A 28 -6.57 -2.59 9.77
C GLU A 28 -5.07 -2.39 10.00
N ARG A 29 -4.64 -2.56 11.25
CA ARG A 29 -3.22 -2.50 11.61
C ARG A 29 -2.58 -3.85 11.30
N VAL A 30 -1.81 -3.91 10.23
CA VAL A 30 -1.11 -5.13 9.81
C VAL A 30 0.31 -4.75 9.42
N ASP A 31 1.27 -5.47 9.97
CA ASP A 31 2.60 -5.53 9.41
C ASP A 31 2.56 -6.53 8.26
N VAL A 32 2.53 -6.03 7.03
CA VAL A 32 2.43 -6.87 5.83
C VAL A 32 3.68 -7.72 5.61
N GLU A 33 4.81 -7.41 6.28
CA GLU A 33 6.03 -8.23 6.19
C GLU A 33 5.94 -9.51 7.05
N GLU A 34 5.09 -9.49 8.09
CA GLU A 34 5.00 -10.54 9.12
C GLU A 34 3.63 -11.25 9.15
N ALA A 35 2.58 -10.60 8.62
CA ALA A 35 1.21 -11.09 8.68
C ALA A 35 0.57 -11.12 7.29
N PRO A 36 -0.39 -12.05 7.06
CA PRO A 36 -1.07 -12.13 5.78
C PRO A 36 -1.92 -10.88 5.51
N LEU A 37 -2.10 -10.57 4.23
CA LEU A 37 -3.05 -9.56 3.80
C LEU A 37 -4.47 -9.94 4.27
N PRO A 38 -5.33 -8.95 4.60
CA PRO A 38 -6.73 -9.22 4.84
C PRO A 38 -7.34 -10.00 3.68
N PRO A 39 -8.20 -11.01 3.96
CA PRO A 39 -8.74 -11.85 2.91
C PRO A 39 -9.61 -11.04 1.96
N GLY A 40 -9.42 -11.28 0.67
CA GLY A 40 -10.26 -10.74 -0.39
C GLY A 40 -11.57 -11.53 -0.57
N PRO A 41 -12.17 -11.51 -1.77
CA PRO A 41 -11.57 -11.02 -3.00
C PRO A 41 -11.69 -9.49 -3.17
N TYR A 42 -10.67 -8.87 -3.76
CA TYR A 42 -10.62 -7.46 -4.10
C TYR A 42 -10.62 -7.27 -5.62
N GLN A 43 -11.41 -6.30 -6.09
CA GLN A 43 -11.43 -5.89 -7.51
C GLN A 43 -10.21 -5.03 -7.87
N LEU A 44 -9.65 -4.34 -6.87
CA LEU A 44 -8.51 -3.45 -6.98
C LEU A 44 -7.69 -3.49 -5.70
N VAL A 45 -6.38 -3.70 -5.82
CA VAL A 45 -5.41 -3.49 -4.74
C VAL A 45 -4.43 -2.41 -5.15
N LEU A 46 -4.25 -1.43 -4.27
CA LEU A 46 -3.31 -0.31 -4.45
C LEU A 46 -2.15 -0.46 -3.48
N CYS A 47 -0.92 -0.43 -3.98
CA CYS A 47 0.29 -0.36 -3.17
C CYS A 47 1.13 0.84 -3.60
N MET A 48 1.21 1.84 -2.72
CA MET A 48 1.76 3.16 -3.03
C MET A 48 2.94 3.45 -2.11
N ASN A 49 4.11 3.72 -2.69
CA ASN A 49 5.32 4.14 -1.97
C ASN A 49 5.80 3.15 -0.89
N PHE A 50 5.44 1.88 -1.01
CA PHE A 50 5.85 0.79 -0.13
C PHE A 50 6.54 -0.30 -0.95
N LEU A 51 7.73 -0.75 -0.53
CA LEU A 51 8.49 -1.76 -1.26
C LEU A 51 8.88 -2.92 -0.34
N TRP A 52 8.11 -4.00 -0.46
CA TRP A 52 8.46 -5.30 0.06
C TRP A 52 8.20 -6.34 -1.03
N ARG A 53 9.27 -6.91 -1.59
CA ARG A 53 9.19 -7.76 -2.79
C ARG A 53 8.36 -9.04 -2.60
N PRO A 54 8.37 -9.71 -1.43
CA PRO A 54 7.49 -10.86 -1.20
C PRO A 54 5.99 -10.55 -1.29
N LEU A 55 5.57 -9.28 -1.14
CA LEU A 55 4.17 -8.88 -1.27
C LEU A 55 3.56 -9.33 -2.59
N PHE A 56 4.33 -9.27 -3.68
CA PHE A 56 3.87 -9.54 -5.04
C PHE A 56 3.38 -10.99 -5.21
N GLU A 57 3.89 -11.93 -4.42
CA GLU A 57 3.42 -13.33 -4.40
C GLU A 57 2.10 -13.50 -3.63
N ALA A 58 1.79 -12.59 -2.71
CA ALA A 58 0.56 -12.62 -1.92
C ALA A 58 -0.63 -11.95 -2.64
N ILE A 59 -0.37 -10.91 -3.46
CA ILE A 59 -1.42 -10.12 -4.11
C ILE A 59 -2.41 -10.96 -4.94
N PRO A 60 -1.99 -11.90 -5.80
CA PRO A 60 -2.94 -12.67 -6.61
C PRO A 60 -3.95 -13.47 -5.78
N ARG A 61 -3.62 -13.81 -4.53
CA ARG A 61 -4.48 -14.61 -3.64
C ARG A 61 -5.64 -13.81 -3.05
N VAL A 62 -5.52 -12.49 -3.05
CA VAL A 62 -6.56 -11.60 -2.51
C VAL A 62 -7.35 -10.88 -3.62
N LEU A 63 -6.98 -11.05 -4.89
CA LEU A 63 -7.72 -10.48 -6.02
C LEU A 63 -8.86 -11.42 -6.47
N GLU A 64 -9.97 -10.83 -6.94
CA GLU A 64 -10.93 -11.58 -7.75
C GLU A 64 -10.38 -11.88 -9.15
N PRO A 65 -10.91 -12.89 -9.86
CA PRO A 65 -10.63 -13.06 -11.29
C PRO A 65 -10.91 -11.78 -12.08
N GLY A 66 -9.90 -11.26 -12.77
CA GLY A 66 -9.99 -9.99 -13.50
C GLY A 66 -9.71 -8.72 -12.66
N GLY A 67 -9.43 -8.87 -11.37
CA GLY A 67 -9.04 -7.76 -10.49
C GLY A 67 -7.70 -7.15 -10.88
N LEU A 68 -7.49 -5.89 -10.49
CA LEU A 68 -6.30 -5.11 -10.83
C LEU A 68 -5.39 -4.93 -9.63
N PHE A 69 -4.09 -5.05 -9.86
CA PHE A 69 -3.06 -4.59 -8.94
C PHE A 69 -2.38 -3.35 -9.52
N VAL A 70 -2.44 -2.25 -8.78
CA VAL A 70 -1.72 -1.02 -9.12
C VAL A 70 -0.62 -0.79 -8.09
N PHE A 71 0.61 -0.73 -8.60
CA PHE A 71 1.80 -0.51 -7.80
C PHE A 71 2.50 0.74 -8.30
N ALA A 72 2.75 1.69 -7.40
CA ALA A 72 3.50 2.90 -7.70
C ALA A 72 4.64 3.07 -6.71
N GLN A 73 5.86 3.08 -7.23
CA GLN A 73 7.07 3.19 -6.42
C GLN A 73 8.05 4.17 -7.06
N PRO A 74 8.61 5.12 -6.28
CA PRO A 74 9.65 5.99 -6.78
C PRO A 74 10.89 5.19 -7.16
N THR A 75 11.52 5.65 -8.22
CA THR A 75 12.80 5.11 -8.67
C THR A 75 13.95 5.97 -8.20
N ARG A 76 15.19 5.54 -8.45
CA ARG A 76 16.40 6.34 -8.14
C ARG A 76 16.39 7.75 -8.72
N SER A 77 15.65 8.00 -9.81
CA SER A 77 15.48 9.34 -10.37
C SER A 77 14.81 10.32 -9.39
N ASN A 78 14.03 9.84 -8.41
CA ASN A 78 13.41 10.67 -7.38
C ASN A 78 14.45 11.48 -6.57
N LEU A 79 15.67 10.94 -6.38
CA LEU A 79 16.75 11.61 -5.64
C LEU A 79 17.28 12.88 -6.32
N GLN A 80 16.97 13.08 -7.61
CA GLN A 80 17.31 14.31 -8.32
C GLN A 80 16.44 15.50 -7.86
N ARG A 81 15.26 15.22 -7.29
CA ARG A 81 14.26 16.23 -6.89
C ARG A 81 13.97 16.23 -5.40
N ASN A 82 14.11 15.10 -4.73
CA ASN A 82 13.69 14.92 -3.34
C ASN A 82 14.80 14.21 -2.53
N PRO A 83 15.10 14.68 -1.29
CA PRO A 83 16.11 14.03 -0.43
C PRO A 83 15.62 12.68 0.16
N HIS A 84 14.31 12.41 0.12
CA HIS A 84 13.69 11.20 0.65
C HIS A 84 12.74 10.56 -0.39
N PRO A 85 12.48 9.24 -0.29
CA PRO A 85 13.11 8.29 0.63
C PRO A 85 14.55 7.93 0.19
N SER A 86 15.37 7.40 1.10
CA SER A 86 16.74 6.99 0.80
C SER A 86 16.79 5.89 -0.27
N ALA A 87 17.93 5.77 -0.98
CA ALA A 87 18.11 4.83 -2.09
C ALA A 87 17.73 3.37 -1.80
N ARG A 88 17.80 2.89 -0.54
CA ARG A 88 17.38 1.52 -0.17
C ARG A 88 15.90 1.22 -0.46
N PHE A 89 15.06 2.26 -0.49
CA PHE A 89 13.63 2.13 -0.75
C PHE A 89 13.28 2.43 -2.22
N LEU A 90 14.26 2.67 -3.10
CA LEU A 90 14.00 3.07 -4.48
C LEU A 90 14.26 1.92 -5.44
N LEU A 91 13.45 1.83 -6.49
CA LEU A 91 13.72 0.90 -7.59
C LEU A 91 14.85 1.42 -8.49
N THR A 92 15.63 0.48 -9.02
CA THR A 92 16.63 0.76 -10.05
C THR A 92 15.93 0.74 -11.42
N GLY A 93 15.45 1.89 -11.87
CA GLY A 93 14.80 2.05 -13.18
C GLY A 93 14.33 3.49 -13.40
N ALA A 94 14.01 3.85 -14.63
CA ALA A 94 13.13 4.94 -15.01
C ALA A 94 12.55 4.54 -16.36
#